data_AF-A0A6B8QVZ0-F1
#
_entry.id   AF-A0A6B8QVZ0-F1
#
_cell.length_a   1.000
_cell.length_b   1.000
_cell.length_c   1.000
_cell.angle_alpha   90.00
_cell.angle_beta   90.00
_cell.angle_gamma   90.00
#
_symmetry.space_group_name_H-M   'P 1'
#
loop_
_entity.id
_entity.type
_entity.pdbx_description
1 polymer ?
#
loop_
_entity_poly.entity_id
_entity_poly.type
_entity_poly.pdbx_seq_one_letter_code
_entity_poly.pdbx_strand_id
1 'polypeptide(L)'
;MDPGERGQPVRSLPEPDDPALYARAGTDLQARVPDLEDSERSQALFVERSEARDDTVRVYGRLRVWHGSDLVEDDPIVYRVRYSFSNGIPYLAAFSVEEQ
;
A
#
# COMPACT_ATOMS: atom_id res chain seq x y z
N MET A 1 50.11 -9.74 3.02
CA MET A 1 49.19 -10.05 1.90
C MET A 1 47.84 -10.26 2.51
N ASP A 2 46.96 -9.27 2.39
CA ASP A 2 45.60 -9.28 2.94
C ASP A 2 44.68 -10.09 2.01
N PRO A 3 43.89 -11.05 2.52
CA PRO A 3 42.94 -11.78 1.70
C PRO A 3 41.72 -10.90 1.43
N GLY A 4 41.42 -10.73 0.14
CA GLY A 4 40.37 -9.84 -0.37
C GLY A 4 39.04 -9.96 0.37
N GLU A 5 38.59 -8.81 0.86
CA GLU A 5 37.23 -8.58 1.32
C GLU A 5 36.28 -8.93 0.17
N ARG A 6 35.56 -10.04 0.32
CA ARG A 6 34.43 -10.39 -0.52
C ARG A 6 33.37 -9.33 -0.28
N GLY A 7 33.28 -8.35 -1.17
CA GLY A 7 32.16 -7.42 -1.23
C GLY A 7 30.88 -8.24 -1.23
N GLN A 8 30.11 -8.13 -0.15
CA GLN A 8 28.76 -8.68 -0.10
C GLN A 8 27.99 -8.09 -1.30
N PRO A 9 27.15 -8.87 -2.01
CA PRO A 9 26.30 -8.28 -3.03
C PRO A 9 25.46 -7.23 -2.32
N VAL A 10 25.68 -5.95 -2.64
CA VAL A 10 24.75 -4.89 -2.28
C VAL A 10 23.41 -5.36 -2.81
N ARG A 11 22.49 -5.71 -1.91
CA ARG A 11 21.12 -6.02 -2.31
C ARG A 11 20.63 -4.76 -3.02
N SER A 12 20.50 -4.85 -4.34
CA SER A 12 19.88 -3.81 -5.15
C SER A 12 18.58 -3.44 -4.45
N LEU A 13 18.38 -2.14 -4.20
CA LEU A 13 17.10 -1.67 -3.71
C LEU A 13 16.01 -2.25 -4.64
N PRO A 14 14.86 -2.68 -4.10
CA PRO A 14 13.74 -3.09 -4.95
C PRO A 14 13.53 -2.01 -6.00
N GLU A 15 13.62 -2.40 -7.27
CA GLU A 15 13.29 -1.48 -8.36
C GLU A 15 11.82 -1.06 -8.17
N PRO A 16 11.43 0.17 -8.52
CA PRO A 16 10.03 0.62 -8.43
C PRO A 16 9.05 -0.33 -9.14
N ASP A 17 9.57 -1.15 -10.06
CA ASP A 17 8.83 -2.16 -10.78
C ASP A 17 8.69 -3.53 -10.06
N ASP A 18 9.18 -3.68 -8.81
CA ASP A 18 9.18 -4.96 -8.08
C ASP A 18 7.74 -5.45 -7.79
N PRO A 19 7.33 -6.62 -8.34
CA PRO A 19 6.01 -7.22 -8.11
C PRO A 19 5.64 -7.38 -6.63
N ALA A 20 6.64 -7.53 -5.76
CA ALA A 20 6.42 -7.65 -4.32
C ALA A 20 5.87 -6.37 -3.68
N LEU A 21 6.18 -5.19 -4.22
CA LEU A 21 5.61 -3.92 -3.75
C LEU A 21 4.11 -3.83 -4.05
N TYR A 22 3.67 -4.35 -5.20
CA TYR A 22 2.26 -4.31 -5.62
C TYR A 22 1.37 -5.20 -4.76
N ALA A 23 1.86 -6.39 -4.42
CA ALA A 23 1.16 -7.31 -3.53
C ALA A 23 1.05 -6.75 -2.10
N ARG A 24 2.01 -5.91 -1.70
CA ARG A 24 2.05 -5.32 -0.36
C ARG A 24 1.20 -4.06 -0.22
N ALA A 25 1.09 -3.24 -1.26
CA ALA A 25 0.39 -1.95 -1.23
C ALA A 25 -1.05 -2.04 -0.73
N GLY A 26 -1.78 -3.07 -1.17
CA GLY A 26 -3.15 -3.29 -0.71
C GLY A 26 -3.22 -3.59 0.80
N THR A 27 -2.38 -4.49 1.28
CA THR A 27 -2.32 -4.88 2.69
C THR A 27 -1.86 -3.73 3.58
N ASP A 28 -0.81 -3.00 3.17
CA ASP A 28 -0.30 -1.86 3.92
C ASP A 28 -1.36 -0.75 4.01
N LEU A 29 -2.14 -0.51 2.96
CA LEU A 29 -3.25 0.44 2.97
C LEU A 29 -4.39 -0.02 3.88
N GLN A 30 -4.83 -1.28 3.78
CA GLN A 30 -5.89 -1.83 4.62
C GLN A 30 -5.59 -1.67 6.11
N ALA A 31 -4.32 -1.84 6.51
CA ALA A 31 -3.88 -1.65 7.90
C ALA A 31 -3.84 -0.17 8.34
N ARG A 32 -4.00 0.78 7.42
CA ARG A 32 -3.91 2.24 7.66
C ARG A 32 -5.22 2.98 7.46
N VAL A 33 -6.21 2.35 6.82
CA VAL A 33 -7.56 2.91 6.72
C VAL A 33 -8.10 3.01 8.16
N PRO A 34 -8.37 4.23 8.65
CA PRO A 34 -8.81 4.42 10.02
C PRO A 34 -10.19 3.81 10.22
N ASP A 35 -10.53 3.39 11.43
CA ASP A 35 -11.92 3.10 11.77
C ASP A 35 -12.76 4.38 11.70
N LEU A 36 -14.07 4.22 11.53
CA LEU A 36 -15.01 5.33 11.64
C LEU A 36 -15.13 5.75 13.11
N GLU A 37 -15.33 7.05 13.34
CA GLU A 37 -15.55 7.58 14.70
C GLU A 37 -16.85 7.04 15.33
N ASP A 38 -17.81 6.66 14.49
CA ASP A 38 -19.07 6.06 14.87
C ASP A 38 -18.90 4.55 15.10
N SER A 39 -19.04 4.10 16.35
CA SER A 39 -18.84 2.70 16.74
C SER A 39 -19.91 1.74 16.21
N GLU A 40 -21.03 2.24 15.68
CA GLU A 40 -22.06 1.43 15.02
C GLU A 40 -21.75 1.21 13.54
N ARG A 41 -20.83 2.01 12.98
CA ARG A 41 -20.36 1.89 11.61
C ARG A 41 -18.97 1.26 11.56
N SER A 42 -18.78 0.35 10.63
CA SER A 42 -17.47 -0.23 10.32
C SER A 42 -17.13 0.01 8.87
N GLN A 43 -15.84 0.15 8.56
CA GLN A 43 -15.40 0.31 7.18
C GLN A 43 -14.24 -0.60 6.82
N ALA A 44 -14.14 -0.94 5.54
CA ALA A 44 -13.02 -1.71 5.01
C ALA A 44 -12.73 -1.35 3.56
N LEU A 45 -11.45 -1.37 3.21
CA LEU A 45 -10.98 -1.23 1.84
C LEU A 45 -10.91 -2.59 1.16
N PHE A 46 -11.60 -2.73 0.04
CA PHE A 46 -11.51 -3.89 -0.85
C PHE A 46 -10.64 -3.54 -2.04
N VAL A 47 -9.45 -4.13 -2.10
CA VAL A 47 -8.51 -3.89 -3.20
C VAL A 47 -8.92 -4.74 -4.40
N GLU A 48 -9.08 -4.10 -5.55
CA GLU A 48 -9.47 -4.75 -6.81
C GLU A 48 -8.26 -4.95 -7.72
N ARG A 49 -7.39 -3.93 -7.81
CA ARG A 49 -6.15 -3.97 -8.59
C ARG A 49 -5.14 -2.95 -8.09
N SER A 50 -3.87 -3.18 -8.37
CA SER A 50 -2.80 -2.22 -8.17
C SER A 50 -1.97 -2.03 -9.45
N GLU A 51 -1.49 -0.81 -9.66
CA GLU A 51 -0.70 -0.42 -10.83
C GLU A 51 0.52 0.40 -10.40
N ALA A 52 1.71 0.02 -10.87
CA ALA A 52 2.92 0.81 -10.70
C ALA A 52 2.89 2.06 -11.57
N ARG A 53 3.31 3.19 -11.01
CA ARG A 53 3.53 4.44 -11.74
C ARG A 53 4.73 5.15 -11.12
N ASP A 54 5.86 5.10 -11.80
CA ASP A 54 7.10 5.77 -11.39
C ASP A 54 7.52 5.38 -9.95
N ASP A 55 7.58 6.33 -9.01
CA ASP A 55 7.89 6.08 -7.59
C ASP A 55 6.66 5.78 -6.71
N THR A 56 5.52 5.48 -7.34
CA THR A 56 4.23 5.26 -6.66
C THR A 56 3.49 4.00 -7.12
N VAL A 57 2.60 3.52 -6.27
CA VAL A 57 1.64 2.46 -6.59
C VAL A 57 0.24 3.03 -6.49
N ARG A 58 -0.52 2.97 -7.57
CA ARG A 58 -1.96 3.22 -7.56
C ARG A 58 -2.68 1.96 -7.11
N VAL A 59 -3.55 2.08 -6.13
CA VAL A 59 -4.39 0.99 -5.62
C VAL A 59 -5.84 1.37 -5.88
N TYR A 60 -6.49 0.62 -6.74
CA TYR A 60 -7.90 0.78 -7.05
C TYR A 60 -8.68 -0.21 -6.20
N GLY A 61 -9.78 0.27 -5.65
CA GLY A 61 -10.63 -0.55 -4.81
C GLY A 61 -11.97 0.09 -4.54
N ARG A 62 -12.64 -0.45 -3.52
CA ARG A 62 -13.91 0.06 -3.03
C ARG A 62 -13.83 0.24 -1.53
N LEU A 63 -14.20 1.43 -1.06
CA LEU A 63 -14.41 1.68 0.36
C LEU A 63 -15.85 1.29 0.68
N ARG A 64 -16.00 0.29 1.55
CA ARG A 64 -17.32 -0.17 1.98
C ARG A 64 -17.54 0.21 3.42
N VAL A 65 -18.75 0.67 3.70
CA VAL A 65 -19.20 0.98 5.06
C VAL A 65 -20.42 0.16 5.38
N TRP A 66 -20.41 -0.44 6.57
CA TRP A 66 -21.54 -1.18 7.12
C TRP A 66 -22.06 -0.52 8.37
N HIS A 67 -23.36 -0.68 8.60
CA HIS A 67 -24.01 -0.43 9.88
C HIS A 67 -24.55 -1.76 10.40
N GLY A 68 -23.91 -2.33 11.42
CA GLY A 68 -24.13 -3.74 11.78
C GLY A 68 -23.76 -4.69 10.62
N SER A 69 -24.75 -5.44 10.12
CA SER A 69 -24.58 -6.34 8.96
C SER A 69 -24.96 -5.72 7.62
N ASP A 70 -25.55 -4.53 7.62
CA ASP A 70 -26.08 -3.90 6.42
C ASP A 70 -25.01 -3.06 5.74
N LEU A 71 -24.75 -3.34 4.45
CA LEU A 71 -23.87 -2.51 3.61
C LEU A 71 -24.61 -1.22 3.26
N VAL A 72 -24.10 -0.08 3.73
CA VAL A 72 -24.74 1.23 3.55
C VAL A 72 -24.03 2.11 2.53
N GLU A 73 -22.72 1.92 2.31
CA GLU A 73 -21.94 2.63 1.29
C GLU A 73 -20.96 1.66 0.62
N ASP A 74 -20.76 1.84 -0.68
CA ASP A 74 -19.84 1.04 -1.50
C ASP A 74 -19.29 1.92 -2.62
N ASP A 75 -18.28 2.72 -2.29
CA ASP A 75 -17.76 3.77 -3.16
C ASP A 75 -16.44 3.35 -3.82
N PRO A 76 -16.28 3.57 -5.14
CA PRO A 76 -14.99 3.37 -5.79
C PRO A 76 -13.97 4.37 -5.23
N ILE A 77 -12.77 3.87 -4.93
CA ILE A 77 -11.68 4.68 -4.38
C ILE A 77 -10.36 4.32 -5.06
N VAL A 78 -9.54 5.34 -5.30
CA VAL A 78 -8.19 5.19 -5.81
C VAL A 78 -7.22 5.80 -4.81
N TYR A 79 -6.30 5.00 -4.30
CA TYR A 79 -5.20 5.47 -3.47
C TYR A 79 -3.92 5.56 -4.30
N ARG A 80 -3.17 6.64 -4.13
CA ARG A 80 -1.77 6.71 -4.52
C ARG A 80 -0.91 6.43 -3.29
N VAL A 81 -0.10 5.38 -3.35
CA VAL A 81 0.83 4.96 -2.31
C VAL A 81 2.24 5.31 -2.73
N ARG A 82 2.99 5.96 -1.83
CA ARG A 82 4.40 6.24 -2.02
C ARG A 82 5.23 5.39 -1.06
N TYR A 83 6.19 4.67 -1.62
CA TYR A 83 7.15 3.89 -0.86
C TYR A 83 8.46 4.65 -0.67
N SER A 84 9.13 4.37 0.44
CA SER A 84 10.53 4.72 0.63
C SER A 84 11.28 3.52 1.19
N PHE A 85 12.60 3.55 1.09
CA PHE A 85 13.44 2.40 1.42
C PHE A 85 14.36 2.75 2.59
N SER A 86 14.37 1.89 3.60
CA SER A 86 15.33 1.94 4.70
C SER A 86 16.09 0.63 4.72
N ASN A 87 17.41 0.66 4.52
CA ASN A 87 18.26 -0.54 4.40
C ASN A 87 17.75 -1.58 3.38
N GLY A 88 17.18 -1.11 2.25
CA GLY A 88 16.60 -1.96 1.22
C GLY A 88 15.23 -2.57 1.57
N ILE A 89 14.66 -2.25 2.72
CA ILE A 89 13.31 -2.67 3.12
C ILE A 89 12.34 -1.55 2.75
N PRO A 90 11.31 -1.81 1.92
CA PRO A 90 10.29 -0.82 1.63
C PRO A 90 9.39 -0.59 2.84
N TYR A 91 8.98 0.66 3.03
CA TYR A 91 7.94 1.05 3.96
C TYR A 91 7.02 2.09 3.32
N LEU A 92 5.74 2.06 3.72
CA LEU A 92 4.77 3.04 3.29
C LEU A 92 5.17 4.41 3.86
N ALA A 93 5.59 5.33 2.99
CA ALA A 93 6.03 6.66 3.39
C ALA A 93 4.86 7.65 3.44
N ALA A 94 3.96 7.57 2.44
CA ALA A 94 2.75 8.37 2.37
C ALA A 94 1.69 7.66 1.53
N PHE A 95 0.43 8.03 1.74
CA PHE A 95 -0.66 7.68 0.84
C PHE A 95 -1.66 8.84 0.75
N SER A 96 -2.33 8.96 -0.39
CA SER A 96 -3.39 9.94 -0.60
C SER A 96 -4.52 9.32 -1.42
N VAL A 97 -5.75 9.75 -1.19
CA VAL A 97 -6.86 9.46 -2.10
C VAL A 97 -6.69 10.33 -3.34
N GLU A 98 -6.83 9.76 -4.54
CA GLU A 98 -6.97 10.53 -5.77
C GLU A 98 -8.44 10.93 -5.92
N GLU A 99 -8.71 12.24 -5.96
CA GLU A 99 -10.03 12.77 -6.31
C GLU A 99 -10.33 12.42 -7.78
N GLN A 100 -11.49 11.81 -8.03
CA GLN A 100 -11.95 11.43 -9.38
C GLN A 100 -12.63 12.59 -10.09
#